data_AF-A0A229NSV0-F1
#
_entry.id   AF-A0A229NSV0-F1
#
_cell.length_a   1.000
_cell.length_b   1.000
_cell.length_c   1.000
_cell.angle_alpha   90.00
_cell.angle_beta   90.00
_cell.angle_gamma   90.00
#
_symmetry.space_group_name_H-M   'P 1'
#
loop_
_entity.id
_entity.type
_entity.pdbx_description
1 polymer ?
#
loop_
_entity_poly.entity_id
_entity_poly.type
_entity_poly.pdbx_seq_one_letter_code
_entity_poly.pdbx_strand_id
1 'polypeptide(L)'
;MERRISLNITIQYDQLIYIYLKNQEKYIYFKGTKSSVKCYLQLDDGNNWIGIRIAKEYSYGGAPLFPEVGQIDYINFEGTVQEDEHNILITFDTNSKVYRELEQDCNLDLIPEGIYGIEIILWKANRDWKKEKIQKYIIVDI
;
A
#
# COMPACT_ATOMS: atom_id res chain seq x y z
N MET A 1 9.32 -8.88 -11.33
CA MET A 1 8.57 -10.16 -11.46
C MET A 1 7.18 -9.93 -10.89
N GLU A 2 6.13 -10.12 -11.68
CA GLU A 2 4.75 -9.92 -11.24
C GLU A 2 4.25 -11.13 -10.45
N ARG A 3 3.66 -10.89 -9.27
CA ARG A 3 3.07 -11.93 -8.43
C ARG A 3 1.59 -11.63 -8.25
N ARG A 4 0.71 -12.59 -8.53
CA ARG A 4 -0.69 -12.50 -8.10
C ARG A 4 -0.78 -12.75 -6.61
N ILE A 5 -1.47 -11.88 -5.91
CA ILE A 5 -1.47 -11.81 -4.45
C ILE A 5 -2.87 -11.47 -3.95
N SER A 6 -3.08 -11.66 -2.65
CA SER A 6 -4.30 -11.20 -2.01
C SER A 6 -4.03 -10.43 -0.72
N LEU A 7 -4.91 -9.47 -0.45
CA LEU A 7 -4.68 -8.41 0.54
C LEU A 7 -5.87 -8.26 1.46
N ASN A 8 -5.61 -7.90 2.71
CA ASN A 8 -6.66 -7.46 3.63
C ASN A 8 -6.50 -5.94 3.83
N ILE A 9 -7.57 -5.17 3.58
CA ILE A 9 -7.56 -3.71 3.65
C ILE A 9 -8.57 -3.26 4.71
N THR A 10 -8.11 -2.45 5.67
CA THR A 10 -8.96 -1.84 6.70
C THR A 10 -8.87 -0.32 6.63
N ILE A 11 -9.99 0.39 6.87
CA ILE A 11 -10.03 1.85 6.86
C ILE A 11 -10.48 2.32 8.24
N GLN A 12 -9.70 3.19 8.88
CA GLN A 12 -10.02 3.74 10.18
C GLN A 12 -10.26 5.25 10.10
N TYR A 13 -11.44 5.68 10.57
CA TYR A 13 -11.84 7.08 10.77
C TYR A 13 -11.66 8.01 9.55
N ASP A 14 -11.75 7.48 8.33
CA ASP A 14 -11.51 8.22 7.07
C ASP A 14 -10.13 8.92 6.99
N GLN A 15 -9.15 8.45 7.76
CA GLN A 15 -7.82 9.07 7.88
C GLN A 15 -6.67 8.08 7.68
N LEU A 16 -6.93 6.78 7.83
CA LEU A 16 -5.92 5.74 7.76
C LEU A 16 -6.43 4.57 6.92
N ILE A 17 -5.58 4.05 6.04
CA ILE A 17 -5.82 2.80 5.31
C ILE A 17 -4.71 1.82 5.68
N TYR A 18 -5.07 0.65 6.18
CA TYR A 18 -4.11 -0.42 6.44
C TYR A 18 -4.22 -1.51 5.38
N ILE A 19 -3.11 -1.94 4.81
CA ILE A 19 -3.00 -3.09 3.89
C ILE A 19 -2.14 -4.15 4.58
N TYR A 20 -2.74 -5.28 4.95
CA TYR A 20 -2.01 -6.42 5.49
C TYR A 20 -1.53 -7.32 4.35
N LEU A 21 -0.23 -7.63 4.35
CA LEU A 21 0.43 -8.53 3.40
C LEU A 21 0.63 -9.93 3.99
N LYS A 22 0.67 -10.06 5.32
CA LYS A 22 1.06 -11.29 6.02
C LYS A 22 0.13 -11.63 7.17
N ASN A 23 -0.15 -12.92 7.38
CA ASN A 23 -1.09 -13.38 8.42
C ASN A 23 -0.53 -13.16 9.84
N GLN A 24 -1.22 -12.33 10.63
CA GLN A 24 -0.84 -12.01 12.01
C GLN A 24 -0.68 -13.24 12.92
N GLU A 25 -1.47 -14.30 12.70
CA GLU A 25 -1.38 -15.54 13.49
C GLU A 25 -0.09 -16.32 13.20
N LYS A 26 0.51 -16.13 12.01
CA LYS A 26 1.74 -16.83 11.60
C LYS A 26 3.01 -16.08 11.99
N TYR A 27 2.98 -14.75 12.03
CA TYR A 27 4.16 -13.93 12.29
C TYR A 27 4.04 -13.18 13.61
N ILE A 28 4.75 -13.70 14.61
CA ILE A 28 4.77 -13.15 15.98
C ILE A 28 5.93 -12.17 16.22
N TYR A 29 6.88 -12.04 15.27
CA TYR A 29 8.11 -11.26 15.45
C TYR A 29 8.08 -9.95 14.67
N PHE A 30 7.61 -8.90 15.33
CA PHE A 30 7.70 -7.53 14.83
C PHE A 30 9.13 -6.98 14.92
N LYS A 31 9.67 -6.48 13.80
CA LYS A 31 11.02 -5.91 13.74
C LYS A 31 11.03 -4.39 13.95
N GLY A 32 9.95 -3.71 13.55
CA GLY A 32 9.81 -2.27 13.67
C GLY A 32 8.95 -1.68 12.57
N THR A 33 8.72 -0.37 12.64
CA THR A 33 8.02 0.41 11.61
C THR A 33 9.01 1.36 10.95
N LYS A 34 9.01 1.42 9.61
CA LYS A 34 9.66 2.48 8.84
C LYS A 34 8.61 3.53 8.50
N SER A 35 8.69 4.67 9.16
CA SER A 35 7.71 5.75 9.03
C SER A 35 8.06 6.75 7.93
N SER A 36 7.03 7.50 7.52
CA SER A 36 7.13 8.61 6.55
C SER A 36 7.73 8.20 5.20
N VAL A 37 7.40 7.00 4.76
CA VAL A 37 7.76 6.52 3.42
C VAL A 37 6.83 7.15 2.40
N LYS A 38 7.41 7.66 1.33
CA LYS A 38 6.63 8.28 0.26
C LYS A 38 5.82 7.24 -0.51
N CYS A 39 4.51 7.41 -0.57
CA CYS A 39 3.64 6.56 -1.37
C CYS A 39 2.61 7.35 -2.18
N TYR A 40 1.93 6.67 -3.09
CA TYR A 40 1.02 7.27 -4.05
C TYR A 40 -0.19 6.37 -4.22
N LEU A 41 -1.37 6.89 -3.92
CA LEU A 41 -2.63 6.24 -4.29
C LEU A 41 -2.78 6.33 -5.80
N GLN A 42 -2.99 5.21 -6.46
CA GLN A 42 -3.22 5.15 -7.90
C GLN A 42 -4.71 5.11 -8.18
N LEU A 43 -5.17 6.05 -9.01
CA LEU A 43 -6.57 6.23 -9.33
C LEU A 43 -6.81 6.05 -10.83
N ASP A 44 -7.96 5.49 -11.19
CA ASP A 44 -8.46 5.48 -12.57
C ASP A 44 -9.10 6.83 -12.96
N ASP A 45 -9.63 6.91 -14.18
CA ASP A 45 -10.30 8.09 -14.73
C ASP A 45 -11.65 8.40 -14.05
N GLY A 46 -12.21 7.42 -13.34
CA GLY A 46 -13.40 7.53 -12.49
C GLY A 46 -13.11 7.90 -11.03
N ASN A 47 -11.85 8.18 -10.67
CA ASN A 47 -11.41 8.41 -9.29
C ASN A 47 -11.59 7.22 -8.34
N ASN A 48 -11.62 6.00 -8.88
CA ASN A 48 -11.57 4.79 -8.08
C ASN A 48 -10.12 4.48 -7.70
N TRP A 49 -9.93 4.03 -6.46
CA TRP A 49 -8.62 3.58 -5.99
C TRP A 49 -8.32 2.17 -6.51
N ILE A 50 -7.29 2.05 -7.34
CA ILE A 50 -6.96 0.81 -8.06
C ILE A 50 -5.62 0.21 -7.64
N GLY A 51 -4.82 0.93 -6.85
CA GLY A 51 -3.51 0.45 -6.39
C GLY A 51 -2.74 1.47 -5.57
N ILE A 52 -1.55 1.08 -5.13
CA ILE A 52 -0.59 1.95 -4.45
C ILE A 52 0.81 1.73 -5.03
N ARG A 53 1.53 2.83 -5.21
CA ARG A 53 2.97 2.81 -5.47
C ARG A 53 3.72 3.34 -4.26
N ILE A 54 4.68 2.59 -3.75
CA ILE A 54 5.58 2.99 -2.66
C ILE A 54 6.95 3.25 -3.25
N ALA A 55 7.51 4.43 -3.03
CA ALA A 55 8.85 4.76 -3.49
C ALA A 55 9.90 4.15 -2.53
N LYS A 56 10.85 3.41 -3.09
CA LYS A 56 11.99 2.86 -2.35
C LYS A 56 12.94 3.99 -1.95
N GLU A 57 13.37 3.97 -0.71
CA GLU A 57 14.36 4.89 -0.18
C GLU A 57 15.72 4.22 -0.08
N TYR A 58 16.78 4.97 -0.33
CA TYR A 58 18.14 4.47 -0.35
C TYR A 58 19.03 5.29 0.59
N SER A 59 19.92 4.61 1.28
CA SER A 59 21.02 5.24 2.01
C SER A 59 22.02 5.89 1.04
N TYR A 60 22.89 6.76 1.55
CA TYR A 60 23.98 7.37 0.77
C TYR A 60 24.91 6.34 0.08
N GLY A 61 24.97 5.10 0.60
CA GLY A 61 25.73 4.00 0.01
C GLY A 61 24.94 3.13 -0.99
N GLY A 62 23.72 3.52 -1.36
CA GLY A 62 22.89 2.79 -2.32
C GLY A 62 22.19 1.55 -1.76
N ALA A 63 22.29 1.28 -0.45
CA ALA A 63 21.53 0.20 0.18
C ALA A 63 20.08 0.65 0.45
N PRO A 64 19.06 -0.18 0.15
CA PRO A 64 17.66 0.14 0.42
C PRO A 64 17.42 0.28 1.93
N LEU A 65 16.56 1.23 2.31
CA LEU A 65 16.24 1.52 3.71
C LEU A 65 15.17 0.60 4.31
N PHE A 66 14.53 -0.23 3.49
CA PHE A 66 13.57 -1.23 3.92
C PHE A 66 13.63 -2.46 3.00
N PRO A 67 13.23 -3.65 3.50
CA PRO A 67 13.29 -4.88 2.71
C PRO A 67 12.25 -4.88 1.58
N GLU A 68 12.40 -5.85 0.67
CA GLU A 68 11.34 -6.24 -0.26
C GLU A 68 10.10 -6.75 0.51
N VAL A 69 8.96 -6.85 -0.18
CA VAL A 69 7.70 -7.35 0.40
C VAL A 69 7.83 -8.80 0.92
N GLY A 70 8.62 -9.63 0.23
CA GLY A 70 8.77 -11.05 0.56
C GLY A 70 7.55 -11.89 0.17
N GLN A 71 7.29 -12.97 0.91
CA GLN A 71 6.11 -13.83 0.72
C GLN A 71 4.85 -13.18 1.31
N ILE A 72 3.72 -13.29 0.59
CA ILE A 72 2.40 -12.76 0.98
C ILE A 72 1.49 -13.93 1.36
N ASP A 73 0.70 -13.78 2.43
CA ASP A 73 -0.11 -14.86 3.03
C ASP A 73 -1.62 -14.71 2.89
N TYR A 74 -2.15 -13.50 2.68
CA TYR A 74 -3.60 -13.27 2.70
C TYR A 74 -4.30 -13.59 1.37
N ILE A 75 -5.63 -13.80 1.44
CA ILE A 75 -6.48 -14.50 0.45
C ILE A 75 -7.73 -13.68 0.01
N ASN A 76 -7.87 -12.40 0.38
CA ASN A 76 -9.20 -11.75 0.25
C ASN A 76 -9.51 -11.04 -1.09
N PHE A 77 -8.52 -10.59 -1.87
CA PHE A 77 -8.73 -9.94 -3.18
C PHE A 77 -7.70 -10.35 -4.21
N GLU A 78 -8.08 -10.52 -5.48
CA GLU A 78 -7.09 -10.69 -6.55
C GLU A 78 -6.38 -9.36 -6.81
N GLY A 79 -5.08 -9.31 -6.59
CA GLY A 79 -4.23 -8.19 -6.94
C GLY A 79 -2.87 -8.65 -7.45
N THR A 80 -1.99 -7.70 -7.74
CA THR A 80 -0.60 -7.99 -8.11
C THR A 80 0.37 -7.15 -7.28
N VAL A 81 1.51 -7.75 -6.93
CA VAL A 81 2.69 -7.02 -6.46
C VAL A 81 3.74 -7.09 -7.52
N GLN A 82 4.27 -5.93 -7.88
CA GLN A 82 5.46 -5.80 -8.71
C GLN A 82 6.46 -4.96 -7.94
N GLU A 83 7.72 -5.39 -7.97
CA GLU A 83 8.82 -4.61 -7.40
C GLU A 83 9.89 -4.42 -8.44
N ASP A 84 10.41 -3.20 -8.48
CA ASP A 84 11.60 -2.82 -9.23
C ASP A 84 12.63 -2.15 -8.30
N GLU A 85 13.68 -1.57 -8.87
CA GLU A 85 14.76 -0.90 -8.17
C GLU A 85 14.36 0.44 -7.51
N HIS A 86 13.15 0.93 -7.74
CA HIS A 86 12.71 2.24 -7.26
C HIS A 86 11.34 2.20 -6.60
N ASN A 87 10.54 1.17 -6.84
CA ASN A 87 9.16 1.12 -6.42
C ASN A 87 8.71 -0.27 -5.98
N ILE A 88 7.71 -0.26 -5.11
CA ILE A 88 6.82 -1.37 -4.85
C ILE A 88 5.45 -0.94 -5.37
N LEU A 89 4.91 -1.70 -6.32
CA LEU A 89 3.59 -1.48 -6.91
C LEU A 89 2.65 -2.58 -6.43
N ILE A 90 1.53 -2.18 -5.84
CA ILE A 90 0.47 -3.10 -5.44
C ILE A 90 -0.82 -2.67 -6.14
N THR A 91 -1.32 -3.51 -7.04
CA THR A 91 -2.51 -3.24 -7.85
C THR A 91 -3.65 -4.15 -7.43
N PHE A 92 -4.84 -3.60 -7.19
CA PHE A 92 -6.04 -4.37 -6.80
C PHE A 92 -7.04 -4.54 -7.95
N ASP A 93 -6.98 -3.66 -8.95
CA ASP A 93 -7.72 -3.80 -10.20
C ASP A 93 -6.75 -3.83 -11.38
N THR A 94 -6.51 -5.02 -11.90
CA THR A 94 -5.57 -5.25 -13.01
C THR A 94 -6.16 -4.91 -14.38
N ASN A 95 -7.47 -4.63 -14.47
CA ASN A 95 -8.13 -4.28 -15.73
C ASN A 95 -8.19 -2.76 -15.94
N SER A 96 -8.09 -2.00 -14.86
CA SER A 96 -8.12 -0.53 -14.88
C SER A 96 -6.72 0.05 -15.13
N LYS A 97 -6.67 1.22 -15.79
CA LYS A 97 -5.43 1.95 -16.04
C LYS A 97 -5.25 3.05 -15.02
N VAL A 98 -4.01 3.25 -14.59
CA VAL A 98 -3.64 4.42 -13.77
C VAL A 98 -3.81 5.68 -14.60
N TYR A 99 -4.72 6.54 -14.16
CA TYR A 99 -4.97 7.85 -14.76
C TYR A 99 -4.28 8.96 -13.98
N ARG A 100 -4.29 8.88 -12.64
CA ARG A 100 -3.60 9.83 -11.77
C ARG A 100 -3.05 9.18 -10.50
N GLU A 101 -2.06 9.85 -9.91
CA GLU A 101 -1.47 9.46 -8.63
C GLU A 101 -1.67 10.59 -7.59
N LEU A 102 -2.02 10.22 -6.36
CA LEU A 102 -2.10 11.13 -5.21
C LEU A 102 -1.02 10.78 -4.20
N GLU A 103 -0.05 11.67 -4.02
CA GLU A 103 1.02 11.52 -3.03
C GLU A 103 0.46 11.49 -1.60
N GLN A 104 0.98 10.57 -0.79
CA GLN A 104 0.66 10.37 0.63
C GLN A 104 1.93 9.91 1.39
N ASP A 105 1.84 9.90 2.71
CA ASP A 105 2.79 9.19 3.56
C ASP A 105 2.28 7.78 3.87
N CYS A 106 3.19 6.82 3.95
CA CYS A 106 2.92 5.54 4.59
C CYS A 106 3.94 5.17 5.67
N ASN A 107 3.48 4.35 6.59
CA ASN A 107 4.31 3.58 7.50
C ASN A 107 4.35 2.14 7.00
N LEU A 108 5.56 1.56 6.97
CA LEU A 108 5.77 0.15 6.61
C LEU A 108 6.08 -0.63 7.88
N ASP A 109 5.23 -1.60 8.21
CA ASP A 109 5.48 -2.53 9.31
C ASP A 109 6.37 -3.66 8.82
N LEU A 110 7.47 -3.88 9.52
CA LEU A 110 8.54 -4.77 9.08
C LEU A 110 8.66 -5.99 10.00
N ILE A 111 8.91 -7.13 9.38
CA ILE A 111 9.26 -8.39 10.05
C ILE A 111 10.51 -9.00 9.36
N PRO A 112 11.13 -10.05 9.90
CA PRO A 112 12.30 -10.69 9.26
C PRO A 112 12.05 -11.12 7.80
N GLU A 113 10.83 -11.55 7.48
CA GLU A 113 10.42 -12.06 6.17
C GLU A 113 9.97 -10.97 5.17
N GLY A 114 10.12 -9.68 5.51
CA GLY A 114 9.81 -8.55 4.63
C GLY A 114 8.79 -7.58 5.21
N ILE A 115 7.99 -6.98 4.34
CA ILE A 115 6.94 -6.03 4.72
C ILE A 115 5.71 -6.81 5.19
N TYR A 116 5.31 -6.59 6.43
CA TYR A 116 4.13 -7.19 7.05
C TYR A 116 2.85 -6.46 6.67
N GLY A 117 2.89 -5.13 6.73
CA GLY A 117 1.73 -4.30 6.44
C GLY A 117 2.13 -2.87 6.06
N ILE A 118 1.17 -2.17 5.48
CA ILE A 118 1.33 -0.80 5.00
C ILE A 118 0.21 0.02 5.61
N GLU A 119 0.54 1.03 6.39
CA GLU A 119 -0.41 2.01 6.92
C GLU A 119 -0.26 3.30 6.11
N ILE A 120 -1.29 3.67 5.34
CA ILE A 120 -1.35 4.89 4.55
C ILE A 120 -2.01 5.97 5.39
N ILE A 121 -1.32 7.11 5.54
CA ILE A 121 -1.79 8.28 6.26
C ILE A 121 -2.43 9.23 5.25
N LEU A 122 -3.77 9.31 5.27
CA LEU A 122 -4.52 10.18 4.37
C LEU A 122 -4.40 11.63 4.85
N TRP A 123 -3.63 12.45 4.12
CA TRP A 123 -3.55 13.88 4.42
C TRP A 123 -4.87 14.58 4.03
N LYS A 124 -5.51 15.27 4.99
CA LYS A 124 -6.70 16.14 4.79
C LYS A 124 -6.46 17.37 3.87
N ALA A 125 -5.30 17.47 3.21
CA ALA A 125 -4.85 18.67 2.50
C ALA A 125 -5.11 18.59 0.99
N ASN A 126 -6.36 18.78 0.61
CA ASN A 126 -6.66 19.74 -0.44
C ASN A 126 -7.98 20.40 -0.05
N ARG A 127 -7.96 21.58 0.58
CA ARG A 127 -9.14 22.22 1.22
C ARG A 127 -10.28 22.60 0.26
N ASP A 128 -10.19 22.26 -1.02
CA ASP A 128 -11.23 22.48 -2.03
C ASP A 128 -11.77 21.17 -2.66
N TRP A 129 -11.96 20.11 -1.86
CA TRP A 129 -12.88 19.04 -2.26
C TRP A 129 -14.32 19.58 -2.23
N LYS A 130 -14.73 20.29 -3.28
CA LYS A 130 -16.10 20.14 -3.77
C LYS A 130 -16.22 18.71 -4.31
N LYS A 131 -16.42 17.75 -3.39
CA LYS A 131 -17.04 16.44 -3.64
C LYS A 131 -16.43 15.56 -4.74
N GLU A 132 -15.13 15.32 -4.76
CA GLU A 132 -14.66 14.08 -5.38
C GLU A 132 -14.63 12.98 -4.30
N LYS A 133 -15.80 12.45 -4.00
CA LYS A 133 -15.92 11.25 -3.18
C LYS A 133 -15.11 10.16 -3.90
N ILE A 134 -14.03 9.64 -3.30
CA ILE A 134 -13.42 8.39 -3.80
C ILE A 134 -14.55 7.37 -3.77
N GLN A 135 -15.00 6.93 -4.96
CA GLN A 135 -16.31 6.27 -5.10
C GLN A 135 -16.29 4.82 -4.63
N LYS A 136 -15.12 4.21 -4.51
CA LYS A 136 -14.98 2.81 -4.12
C LYS A 136 -13.93 2.66 -3.02
N TYR A 137 -14.41 2.59 -1.79
CA TYR A 137 -13.69 1.90 -0.73
C TYR A 137 -14.08 0.43 -0.82
N ILE A 138 -13.10 -0.46 -1.03
CA ILE A 138 -13.31 -1.88 -0.75
C ILE A 138 -13.24 -1.98 0.78
N ILE A 139 -14.39 -1.76 1.43
CA ILE A 139 -14.55 -1.94 2.88
C ILE A 139 -14.83 -3.43 3.08
N VAL A 140 -13.91 -4.14 3.73
CA VAL A 140 -14.26 -5.38 4.42
C VAL A 140 -14.42 -5.00 5.89
N ASP A 141 -15.66 -4.73 6.29
CA ASP A 141 -16.00 -4.70 7.71
C ASP A 141 -15.77 -6.12 8.24
N ILE A 142 -14.93 -6.27 9.26
CA ILE A 142 -14.75 -7.51 10.02
C ILE A 142 -15.59 -7.42 11.28
#